data_AF-A0A0B7ALS3-F1
#
_entry.id   AF-A0A0B7ALS3-F1
#
_cell.length_a   1.000
_cell.length_b   1.000
_cell.length_c   1.000
_cell.angle_alpha   90.00
_cell.angle_beta   90.00
_cell.angle_gamma   90.00
#
_symmetry.space_group_name_H-M   'P 1'
#
loop_
_entity.id
_entity.type
_entity.pdbx_description
1 polymer ?
#
loop_
_entity_poly.entity_id
_entity_poly.type
_entity_poly.pdbx_seq_one_letter_code
_entity_poly.pdbx_strand_id
1 'polypeptide(L)'
;QKSKKLTKKCRTACKFRRGEWSECDDLTHLTTRVDTLVKGSHQECDTSREITKKCKRACKYAVGDWGQCDPVTNHRTRVKKLIESGNHRRCQAEEIVTKPCNKKDGEERCFFGSWGDFGPCTNGVMTKHRPVLQGGVECE
;
A
#
# COMPACT_ATOMS: atom_id res chain seq x y z
N GLN A 1 -4.70 17.83 56.52
CA GLN A 1 -5.16 17.34 55.20
C GLN A 1 -3.95 16.72 54.46
N LYS A 2 -3.97 15.40 54.26
CA LYS A 2 -2.99 14.54 53.54
C LYS A 2 -2.75 14.87 52.06
N SER A 3 -2.06 15.93 51.64
CA SER A 3 -1.85 16.16 50.19
C SER A 3 -0.62 15.41 49.63
N LYS A 4 -0.80 14.54 48.64
CA LYS A 4 0.29 14.00 47.81
C LYS A 4 0.74 15.06 46.81
N LYS A 5 1.98 15.55 46.93
CA LYS A 5 2.65 16.31 45.86
C LYS A 5 3.27 15.34 44.86
N LEU A 6 2.80 15.38 43.62
CA LEU A 6 3.44 14.72 42.49
C LEU A 6 4.21 15.78 41.68
N THR A 7 5.53 15.80 41.82
CA THR A 7 6.41 16.64 40.99
C THR A 7 6.92 15.82 39.81
N LYS A 8 6.48 16.15 38.60
CA LYS A 8 7.05 15.64 37.35
C LYS A 8 8.16 16.61 36.92
N LYS A 9 9.39 16.15 36.76
CA LYS A 9 10.44 16.95 36.09
C LYS A 9 9.92 17.31 34.69
N CYS A 10 9.93 18.59 34.34
CA CYS A 10 9.78 19.03 32.95
C CYS A 10 11.00 18.54 32.16
N ARG A 11 11.02 17.27 31.74
CA ARG A 11 11.79 16.90 30.56
C ARG A 11 11.04 17.54 29.39
N THR A 12 11.37 18.79 29.10
CA THR A 12 10.87 19.49 27.91
C THR A 12 11.47 18.77 26.72
N ALA A 13 10.78 17.74 26.22
CA ALA A 13 11.22 17.01 25.05
C ALA A 13 11.46 18.00 23.90
N CYS A 14 12.56 17.84 23.16
CA CYS A 14 12.88 18.68 22.02
C CYS A 14 11.72 18.64 21.02
N LYS A 15 11.06 19.78 20.82
CA LYS A 15 9.94 19.91 19.89
C LYS A 15 10.47 20.42 18.56
N PHE A 16 10.16 19.71 17.48
CA PHE A 16 10.57 20.08 16.13
C PHE A 16 9.36 20.35 15.24
N ARG A 17 9.46 21.38 14.39
CA ARG A 17 8.56 21.64 13.27
C ARG A 17 8.97 20.75 12.11
N ARG A 18 8.01 20.03 11.52
CA ARG A 18 8.26 19.14 10.39
C ARG A 18 8.53 19.94 9.12
N GLY A 19 9.58 19.57 8.39
CA GLY A 19 9.82 20.06 7.02
C GLY A 19 9.06 19.26 5.97
N GLU A 20 9.21 19.68 4.71
CA GLU A 20 8.71 18.96 3.54
C GLU A 20 9.56 17.74 3.23
N TRP A 21 8.94 16.70 2.66
CA TRP A 21 9.67 15.54 2.15
C TRP A 21 10.36 15.88 0.84
N SER A 22 11.61 15.47 0.69
CA SER A 22 12.33 15.50 -0.58
C SER A 22 11.61 14.63 -1.62
N GLU A 23 11.94 14.84 -2.89
CA GLU A 23 11.65 13.83 -3.91
C GLU A 23 12.31 12.49 -3.56
N CYS A 24 11.81 11.41 -4.15
CA CYS A 24 12.38 10.08 -3.95
C CYS A 24 13.76 10.02 -4.60
N ASP A 25 14.79 9.74 -3.80
CA ASP A 25 16.11 9.47 -4.33
C ASP A 25 16.10 8.16 -5.12
N ASP A 26 16.61 8.28 -6.33
CA ASP A 26 16.49 7.31 -7.38
C ASP A 26 17.47 6.13 -7.22
N LEU A 27 18.58 6.33 -6.51
CA LEU A 27 19.62 5.34 -6.24
C LEU A 27 19.35 4.58 -4.93
N THR A 28 19.00 5.32 -3.88
CA THR A 28 18.87 4.80 -2.51
C THR A 28 17.44 4.39 -2.16
N HIS A 29 16.45 4.84 -2.93
CA HIS A 29 15.04 4.55 -2.71
C HIS A 29 14.49 5.17 -1.41
N LEU A 30 15.09 6.28 -0.99
CA LEU A 30 14.78 7.00 0.23
C LEU A 30 14.25 8.41 -0.07
N THR A 31 13.46 8.93 0.86
CA THR A 31 13.09 10.36 0.91
C THR A 31 13.46 10.87 2.30
N THR A 32 13.99 12.08 2.34
CA THR A 32 14.48 12.73 3.54
C THR A 32 13.66 13.98 3.81
N ARG A 33 13.53 14.36 5.08
CA ARG A 33 13.06 15.68 5.46
C ARG A 33 13.89 16.20 6.62
N VAL A 34 13.99 17.51 6.70
CA VAL A 34 14.67 18.20 7.80
C VAL A 34 13.61 18.80 8.71
N ASP A 35 13.54 18.33 9.96
CA ASP A 35 12.71 18.96 10.98
C ASP A 35 13.55 20.02 11.73
N THR A 36 13.00 21.21 11.96
CA THR A 36 13.70 22.33 12.62
C THR A 36 13.21 22.55 14.05
N LEU A 37 14.10 22.94 14.96
CA LEU A 37 13.77 23.12 16.38
C LEU A 37 12.76 24.27 16.57
N VAL A 38 11.73 24.03 17.38
CA VAL A 38 10.74 25.06 17.73
C VAL A 38 11.32 25.99 18.80
N LYS A 39 11.13 27.31 18.63
CA LYS A 39 11.50 28.34 19.62
C LYS A 39 10.93 28.02 21.00
N GLY A 40 11.76 28.11 22.04
CA GLY A 40 11.40 27.76 23.42
C GLY A 40 11.64 26.30 23.81
N SER A 41 12.30 25.51 22.93
CA SER A 41 12.83 24.20 23.29
C SER A 41 14.13 24.33 24.10
N HIS A 42 14.51 23.26 24.81
CA HIS A 42 15.72 23.27 25.66
C HIS A 42 16.99 23.55 24.84
N GLN A 43 17.95 24.26 25.44
CA GLN A 43 19.17 24.72 24.75
C GLN A 43 20.12 23.58 24.37
N GLU A 44 19.96 22.41 25.01
CA GLU A 44 20.69 21.17 24.71
C GLU A 44 20.14 20.41 23.49
N CYS A 45 19.03 20.88 22.90
CA CYS A 45 18.45 20.24 21.72
C CYS A 45 19.20 20.64 20.45
N ASP A 46 19.40 19.68 19.54
CA ASP A 46 19.90 19.98 18.20
C ASP A 46 18.99 20.98 17.48
N THR A 47 19.59 21.87 16.69
CA THR A 47 18.87 22.92 15.94
C THR A 47 17.98 22.34 14.84
N SER A 48 18.32 21.15 14.36
CA SER A 48 17.54 20.39 13.38
C SER A 48 17.82 18.90 13.49
N ARG A 49 16.93 18.08 12.94
CA ARG A 49 17.16 16.65 12.75
C ARG A 49 16.72 16.23 11.36
N GLU A 50 17.44 15.28 10.78
CA GLU A 50 17.06 14.65 9.53
C GLU A 50 16.27 13.37 9.80
N ILE A 51 15.19 13.17 9.05
CA ILE A 51 14.39 11.94 9.11
C ILE A 51 14.34 11.35 7.72
N THR A 52 14.73 10.08 7.62
CA THR A 52 14.76 9.33 6.36
C THR A 52 13.74 8.19 6.41
N LYS A 53 13.02 7.98 5.30
CA LYS A 53 12.12 6.82 5.14
C LYS A 53 12.21 6.26 3.73
N LYS A 54 11.76 5.03 3.56
CA LYS A 54 11.58 4.43 2.22
C LYS A 54 10.57 5.24 1.42
N CYS A 55 10.85 5.46 0.15
CA CYS A 55 9.90 6.06 -0.77
C CYS A 55 8.59 5.27 -0.78
N LYS A 56 7.47 5.97 -1.01
CA LYS A 56 6.17 5.34 -1.21
C LYS A 56 6.14 4.68 -2.60
N ARG A 57 6.75 3.50 -2.71
CA ARG A 57 6.93 2.73 -3.95
C ARG A 57 5.88 1.65 -4.10
N ALA A 58 4.63 2.05 -4.27
CA ALA A 58 3.65 1.12 -4.80
C ALA A 58 3.16 1.71 -6.11
N CYS A 59 3.71 1.25 -7.23
CA CYS A 59 2.99 1.31 -8.50
C CYS A 59 1.65 0.62 -8.22
N LYS A 60 0.58 1.42 -8.21
CA LYS A 60 -0.76 0.90 -7.96
C LYS A 60 -1.36 0.58 -9.31
N TYR A 61 -1.81 -0.65 -9.48
CA TYR A 61 -2.44 -1.05 -10.73
C TYR A 61 -3.90 -1.45 -10.49
N ALA A 62 -4.77 -1.02 -11.40
CA ALA A 62 -6.12 -1.53 -11.55
C ALA A 62 -6.02 -2.92 -12.17
N VAL A 63 -6.60 -3.91 -11.51
CA VAL A 63 -6.54 -5.31 -11.94
C VAL A 63 -7.67 -5.55 -12.94
N GLY A 64 -7.33 -5.93 -14.17
CA GLY A 64 -8.30 -6.39 -15.16
C GLY A 64 -8.71 -7.85 -14.97
N ASP A 65 -9.74 -8.25 -15.72
CA ASP A 65 -10.23 -9.63 -15.73
C ASP A 65 -9.23 -10.60 -16.38
N TRP A 66 -9.36 -11.87 -16.04
CA TRP A 66 -8.59 -12.93 -16.67
C TRP A 66 -9.12 -13.20 -18.09
N GLY A 67 -8.20 -13.30 -19.05
CA GLY A 67 -8.49 -13.74 -20.41
C GLY A 67 -8.80 -15.24 -20.48
N GLN A 68 -9.08 -15.74 -21.69
CA GLN A 68 -9.35 -17.16 -21.90
C GLN A 68 -8.12 -18.04 -21.64
N CYS A 69 -8.36 -19.34 -21.39
CA CYS A 69 -7.26 -20.29 -21.27
C CYS A 69 -6.72 -20.61 -22.66
N ASP A 70 -5.43 -20.37 -22.86
CA ASP A 70 -4.74 -20.78 -24.08
C ASP A 70 -4.62 -22.32 -24.06
N PRO A 71 -5.20 -23.03 -25.05
CA PRO A 71 -5.20 -24.48 -25.09
C PRO A 71 -3.81 -25.08 -25.36
N VAL A 72 -2.87 -24.31 -25.92
CA VAL A 72 -1.52 -24.77 -26.23
C VAL A 72 -0.62 -24.66 -25.01
N THR A 73 -0.65 -23.50 -24.34
CA THR A 73 0.23 -23.24 -23.19
C THR A 73 -0.41 -23.65 -21.85
N ASN A 74 -1.72 -23.87 -21.80
CA ASN A 74 -2.49 -24.10 -20.56
C ASN A 74 -2.34 -22.95 -19.54
N HIS A 75 -2.25 -21.71 -20.06
CA HIS A 75 -2.14 -20.50 -19.25
C HIS A 75 -3.22 -19.48 -19.63
N ARG A 76 -3.61 -18.66 -18.65
CA ARG A 76 -4.41 -17.45 -18.85
C ARG A 76 -3.57 -16.25 -18.46
N THR A 77 -3.86 -15.12 -19.10
CA THR A 77 -3.22 -13.84 -18.79
C THR A 77 -4.25 -12.82 -18.34
N ARG A 78 -3.83 -11.85 -17.54
CA ARG A 78 -4.60 -10.62 -17.30
C ARG A 78 -3.69 -9.42 -17.36
N VAL A 79 -4.26 -8.28 -17.71
CA VAL A 79 -3.55 -7.00 -17.75
C VAL A 79 -3.91 -6.20 -16.50
N LYS A 80 -2.89 -5.66 -15.84
CA LYS A 80 -3.04 -4.67 -14.79
C LYS A 80 -2.59 -3.32 -15.31
N LYS A 81 -3.44 -2.29 -15.20
CA LYS A 81 -3.16 -0.94 -15.72
C LYS A 81 -2.77 0.03 -14.62
N LEU A 82 -1.74 0.83 -14.83
CA LEU A 82 -1.26 1.79 -13.83
C LEU A 82 -2.35 2.80 -13.48
N ILE A 83 -2.64 2.95 -12.18
CA ILE A 83 -3.57 3.96 -11.67
C ILE A 83 -2.84 5.30 -11.62
N GLU A 84 -3.49 6.37 -12.08
CA GLU A 84 -2.91 7.71 -12.22
C GLU A 84 -2.31 8.27 -10.91
N SER A 85 -2.92 7.97 -9.75
CA SER A 85 -2.36 8.31 -8.43
C SER A 85 -1.08 7.57 -8.04
N GLY A 86 -0.72 6.53 -8.81
CA GLY A 86 0.50 5.73 -8.68
C GLY A 86 1.54 6.03 -9.76
N ASN A 87 1.35 7.11 -10.54
CA ASN A 87 2.24 7.48 -11.64
C ASN A 87 3.60 7.98 -11.12
N HIS A 88 4.44 7.02 -10.76
CA HIS A 88 5.86 7.23 -10.58
C HIS A 88 6.53 6.91 -11.92
N ARG A 89 7.46 7.77 -12.38
CA ARG A 89 8.16 7.67 -13.68
C ARG A 89 8.78 6.30 -13.99
N ARG A 90 8.91 5.42 -12.99
CA ARG A 90 9.49 4.07 -13.08
C ARG A 90 8.46 2.94 -13.15
N CYS A 91 7.17 3.26 -13.09
CA CYS A 91 6.11 2.26 -13.23
C CYS A 91 5.87 1.98 -14.70
N GLN A 92 5.74 0.70 -15.05
CA GLN A 92 5.25 0.33 -16.37
C GLN A 92 3.80 0.76 -16.51
N ALA A 93 3.38 1.16 -17.72
CA ALA A 93 1.99 1.52 -17.96
C ALA A 93 1.06 0.32 -17.70
N GLU A 94 1.53 -0.88 -18.02
CA GLU A 94 0.80 -2.14 -17.84
C GLU A 94 1.72 -3.24 -17.30
N GLU A 95 1.14 -4.14 -16.50
CA GLU A 95 1.77 -5.38 -16.02
C GLU A 95 0.91 -6.57 -16.46
N ILE A 96 1.50 -7.49 -17.23
CA ILE A 96 0.84 -8.74 -17.63
C ILE A 96 1.14 -9.80 -16.59
N VAL A 97 0.09 -10.42 -16.06
CA VAL A 97 0.20 -11.54 -15.14
C VAL A 97 -0.30 -12.81 -15.80
N THR A 98 0.53 -13.85 -15.77
CA THR A 98 0.23 -15.16 -16.34
C THR A 98 0.06 -16.20 -15.23
N LYS A 99 -0.95 -17.06 -15.35
CA LYS A 99 -1.19 -18.17 -14.41
C LYS A 99 -1.66 -19.42 -15.17
N PRO A 100 -1.23 -20.63 -14.75
CA PRO A 100 -1.74 -21.86 -15.35
C PRO A 100 -3.22 -22.01 -15.03
N CYS A 101 -3.99 -22.53 -16.00
CA CYS A 101 -5.43 -22.69 -15.89
C CYS A 101 -5.81 -23.78 -14.88
N ASN A 102 -4.97 -24.81 -14.79
CA ASN A 102 -5.18 -25.97 -13.92
C ASN A 102 -4.20 -25.99 -12.74
N LYS A 103 -4.61 -26.62 -11.65
CA LYS A 103 -3.78 -27.00 -10.51
C LYS A 103 -2.86 -28.17 -10.90
N LYS A 104 -1.97 -28.58 -9.99
CA LYS A 104 -1.02 -29.68 -10.25
C LYS A 104 -1.69 -31.06 -10.30
N ASP A 105 -2.83 -31.19 -9.64
CA ASP A 105 -3.69 -32.37 -9.60
C ASP A 105 -4.60 -32.50 -10.84
N GLY A 106 -4.58 -31.52 -11.75
CA GLY A 106 -5.38 -31.50 -12.97
C GLY A 106 -6.74 -30.81 -12.84
N GLU A 107 -7.14 -30.39 -11.63
CA GLU A 107 -8.39 -29.64 -11.45
C GLU A 107 -8.27 -28.20 -11.95
N GLU A 108 -9.39 -27.64 -12.41
CA GLU A 108 -9.45 -26.23 -12.79
C GLU A 108 -9.19 -25.32 -11.59
N ARG A 109 -8.41 -24.26 -11.81
CA ARG A 109 -8.18 -23.25 -10.79
C ARG A 109 -9.31 -22.22 -10.78
N CYS A 110 -9.67 -21.75 -9.58
CA CYS A 110 -10.56 -20.61 -9.42
C CYS A 110 -9.96 -19.32 -10.02
N PHE A 111 -10.64 -18.76 -11.01
CA PHE A 111 -10.40 -17.43 -11.54
C PHE A 111 -11.62 -16.57 -11.28
N PHE A 112 -11.38 -15.40 -10.70
CA PHE A 112 -12.43 -14.45 -10.35
C PHE A 112 -12.31 -13.20 -11.21
N GLY A 113 -13.45 -12.60 -11.51
CA GLY A 113 -13.52 -11.32 -12.19
C GLY A 113 -13.25 -10.16 -11.25
N SER A 114 -13.55 -8.98 -11.75
CA SER A 114 -13.42 -7.72 -11.04
C SER A 114 -14.32 -7.68 -9.80
N TRP A 115 -13.82 -7.01 -8.76
CA TRP A 115 -14.65 -6.69 -7.59
C TRP A 115 -15.77 -5.73 -8.00
N GLY A 116 -17.00 -6.05 -7.62
CA GLY A 116 -18.10 -5.10 -7.63
C GLY A 116 -17.94 -4.04 -6.53
N ASP A 117 -18.89 -3.11 -6.53
CA ASP A 117 -18.96 -2.05 -5.54
C ASP A 117 -19.23 -2.60 -4.13
N PHE A 118 -18.83 -1.83 -3.13
CA PHE A 118 -19.24 -2.11 -1.76
C PHE A 118 -20.75 -1.89 -1.64
N GLY A 119 -21.43 -2.92 -1.13
CA GLY A 119 -22.84 -2.85 -0.76
C GLY A 119 -23.07 -1.95 0.46
N PRO A 120 -24.33 -1.84 0.92
CA PRO A 120 -24.68 -1.02 2.07
C PRO A 120 -23.99 -1.51 3.36
N CYS A 121 -23.85 -0.62 4.33
CA CYS A 121 -23.34 -0.98 5.65
C CYS A 121 -24.42 -1.73 6.46
N THR A 122 -24.17 -3.00 6.76
CA THR A 122 -25.05 -3.85 7.56
C THR A 122 -24.29 -4.38 8.77
N ASN A 123 -24.82 -4.16 9.98
CA ASN A 123 -24.16 -4.57 11.24
C ASN A 123 -22.70 -4.09 11.38
N GLY A 124 -22.39 -2.90 10.85
CA GLY A 124 -21.03 -2.32 10.88
C GLY A 124 -20.06 -2.87 9.84
N VAL A 125 -20.54 -3.66 8.87
CA VAL A 125 -19.72 -4.26 7.81
C VAL A 125 -20.29 -3.92 6.43
N MET A 126 -19.42 -3.51 5.50
CA MET A 126 -19.74 -3.38 4.07
C MET A 126 -19.10 -4.54 3.32
N THR A 127 -19.90 -5.28 2.55
CA THR A 127 -19.46 -6.43 1.77
C THR A 127 -19.41 -6.06 0.29
N LYS A 128 -18.47 -6.64 -0.44
CA LYS A 128 -18.44 -6.62 -1.90
C LYS A 128 -18.23 -8.02 -2.41
N HIS A 129 -18.66 -8.28 -3.64
CA HIS A 129 -18.58 -9.58 -4.29
C HIS A 129 -17.77 -9.47 -5.58
N ARG A 130 -17.25 -10.59 -6.06
CA ARG A 130 -16.65 -10.71 -7.39
C ARG A 130 -17.14 -12.01 -8.02
N PRO A 131 -17.41 -12.05 -9.32
CA PRO A 131 -17.90 -13.26 -9.97
C PRO A 131 -16.79 -14.30 -10.08
N VAL A 132 -17.14 -15.57 -9.99
CA VAL A 132 -16.30 -16.68 -10.45
C VAL A 132 -16.41 -16.73 -11.97
N LEU A 133 -15.28 -16.60 -12.66
CA LEU A 133 -15.21 -16.69 -14.12
C LEU A 133 -14.87 -18.10 -14.60
N GLN A 134 -14.16 -18.88 -13.77
CA GLN A 134 -13.77 -20.26 -14.06
C GLN A 134 -13.37 -20.96 -12.75
N GLY A 135 -13.57 -22.27 -12.68
CA GLY A 135 -13.20 -23.12 -11.55
C GLY A 135 -14.31 -24.11 -11.23
N GLY A 136 -14.00 -25.11 -10.40
CA GLY A 136 -14.99 -26.08 -9.95
C GLY A 136 -15.93 -25.51 -8.87
N VAL A 137 -16.77 -26.40 -8.33
CA VAL A 137 -17.77 -26.10 -7.29
C VAL A 137 -17.16 -25.52 -6.00
N GLU A 138 -15.85 -25.72 -5.78
CA GLU A 138 -15.15 -25.18 -4.63
C GLU A 138 -14.89 -23.67 -4.70
N CYS A 139 -15.13 -23.06 -5.86
CA CYS A 139 -14.85 -21.65 -6.11
C CYS A 139 -16.04 -20.72 -5.84
N GLU A 140 -17.24 -21.27 -5.67
CA GLU A 140 -18.51 -20.57 -5.40
C GLU A 140 -18.72 -20.29 -3.90
#